data_AF-A0A517YF11-F1
#
_entry.id   AF-A0A517YF11-F1
#
_cell.length_a   1.000
_cell.length_b   1.000
_cell.length_c   1.000
_cell.angle_alpha   90.00
_cell.angle_beta   90.00
_cell.angle_gamma   90.00
#
_symmetry.space_group_name_H-M   'P 1'
#
loop_
_entity.id
_entity.type
_entity.pdbx_description
1 polymer ?
#
loop_
_entity_poly.entity_id
_entity_poly.type
_entity_poly.pdbx_seq_one_letter_code
_entity_poly.pdbx_strand_id
1 'polypeptide(L)'
;MQSSMRKFATGVMLTGLLACADPSSVRGEPTTRETLEKLTAEEKNVLLQKKERFEAMSAEEQDRMRNLNAAIASSDHREQLHSTLDRYHEWLKTLTTKQRADLLELSSDQRIGRIKELMQEQERSRLRDLGGKQLPEADIDAIFSWLDEFMKAHEEQYMERLPKDYADRLKGQEEVARRRSLMRGIIMRGPRSDFPMPIRDDLERLLPTLSQATRLALESAKTPDEKQMLARQWIFTAMISKVLPQVSDEELQKVFKEMRPDERERLERKSPEEAKRELTWRFHWQQWPSREGWRGGMGGPGFPGSFRPGMGGPGGPVSAGPGGGPPGPERKGSERDGSDRGPGGPGGIERGRGGPGRGGFGPSGERPPPSKFKNGERPAPAVAPPAENPADSQKGEPAPLQPE
;
A
#
# COMPACT_ATOMS: atom_id res chain seq x y z
N MET A 1 -20.87 -11.54 -30.91
CA MET A 1 -20.60 -12.65 -29.97
C MET A 1 -21.52 -12.52 -28.75
N GLN A 2 -22.82 -12.73 -28.99
CA GLN A 2 -23.87 -12.82 -27.97
C GLN A 2 -24.49 -14.21 -28.13
N SER A 3 -24.88 -14.84 -27.02
CA SER A 3 -25.54 -16.15 -26.90
C SER A 3 -24.64 -17.31 -26.45
N SER A 4 -24.45 -17.43 -25.13
CA SER A 4 -24.47 -18.72 -24.41
C SER A 4 -24.38 -18.47 -22.91
N MET A 5 -25.52 -18.38 -22.24
CA MET A 5 -25.60 -18.57 -20.79
C MET A 5 -27.06 -18.84 -20.40
N ARG A 6 -27.45 -20.11 -20.48
CA ARG A 6 -28.59 -20.64 -19.73
C ARG A 6 -28.25 -22.03 -19.20
N LYS A 7 -28.56 -22.20 -17.91
CA LYS A 7 -28.67 -23.44 -17.11
C LYS A 7 -27.40 -23.89 -16.37
N PHE A 8 -27.22 -23.34 -15.17
CA PHE A 8 -26.97 -24.16 -13.98
C PHE A 8 -27.85 -23.63 -12.85
N ALA A 9 -28.62 -24.54 -12.25
CA ALA A 9 -29.58 -24.29 -11.20
C ALA A 9 -28.96 -24.64 -9.84
N THR A 10 -29.37 -23.87 -8.82
CA THR A 10 -29.39 -24.22 -7.39
C THR A 10 -28.03 -24.47 -6.72
N GLY A 11 -27.24 -23.41 -6.60
CA GLY A 11 -26.24 -23.25 -5.54
C GLY A 11 -26.64 -22.08 -4.66
N VAL A 12 -26.68 -22.27 -3.35
CA VAL A 12 -27.02 -21.27 -2.33
C VAL A 12 -26.16 -20.01 -2.52
N MET A 13 -26.74 -18.98 -3.16
CA MET A 13 -26.21 -17.62 -3.22
C MET A 13 -26.52 -16.94 -1.90
N LEU A 14 -25.66 -17.16 -0.90
CA LEU A 14 -25.61 -16.32 0.30
C LEU A 14 -24.42 -15.35 0.21
N THR A 15 -24.34 -14.60 -0.88
CA THR A 15 -23.40 -13.48 -1.01
C THR A 15 -24.12 -12.22 -0.54
N GLY A 16 -24.29 -12.13 0.78
CA GLY A 16 -25.03 -11.06 1.43
C GLY A 16 -24.32 -9.71 1.34
N LEU A 17 -25.10 -8.67 1.00
CA LEU A 17 -24.77 -7.27 1.26
C LEU A 17 -24.30 -7.08 2.70
N LEU A 18 -23.01 -6.84 2.89
CA LEU A 18 -22.44 -6.32 4.13
C LEU A 18 -21.55 -5.14 3.76
N ALA A 19 -22.19 -3.98 3.54
CA ALA A 19 -21.53 -2.71 3.43
C ALA A 19 -22.11 -1.77 4.50
N CYS A 20 -21.22 -1.20 5.32
CA CYS A 20 -21.44 -0.11 6.28
C CYS A 20 -22.10 -0.46 7.62
N ALA A 21 -21.54 -1.41 8.36
CA ALA A 21 -21.63 -1.37 9.82
C ALA A 21 -20.20 -1.45 10.37
N ASP A 22 -19.82 -0.48 11.20
CA ASP A 22 -18.49 -0.45 11.82
C ASP A 22 -18.32 -1.70 12.72
N PRO A 23 -17.42 -2.64 12.38
CA PRO A 23 -17.24 -3.88 13.15
C PRO A 23 -16.78 -3.60 14.59
N SER A 24 -16.26 -2.39 14.86
CA SER A 24 -15.77 -1.96 16.16
C SER A 24 -16.86 -1.84 17.24
N SER A 25 -18.13 -1.69 16.85
CA SER A 25 -19.23 -1.39 17.80
C SER A 25 -19.87 -2.63 18.45
N VAL A 26 -19.44 -3.84 18.07
CA VAL A 26 -19.95 -5.10 18.66
C VAL A 26 -18.87 -5.71 19.56
N ARG A 27 -18.32 -4.93 20.49
CA ARG A 27 -17.63 -5.50 21.65
C ARG A 27 -18.68 -6.12 22.56
N GLY A 28 -18.44 -7.35 23.03
CA GLY A 28 -19.40 -8.20 23.76
C GLY A 28 -19.85 -7.70 25.13
N GLU A 29 -19.95 -6.39 25.33
CA GLU A 29 -20.75 -5.85 26.41
C GLU A 29 -22.22 -6.19 26.15
N PRO A 30 -22.98 -6.63 27.18
CA PRO A 30 -24.40 -6.84 27.03
C PRO A 30 -25.01 -5.56 26.48
N THR A 31 -25.60 -5.64 25.29
CA THR A 31 -26.22 -4.49 24.64
C THR A 31 -27.38 -4.06 25.53
N THR A 32 -27.15 -3.04 26.35
CA THR A 32 -28.18 -2.52 27.23
C THR A 32 -29.33 -1.99 26.36
N ARG A 33 -30.54 -1.98 26.91
CA ARG A 33 -31.70 -1.41 26.22
C ARG A 33 -31.44 0.02 25.74
N GLU A 34 -30.70 0.79 26.53
CA GLU A 34 -30.26 2.15 26.18
C GLU A 34 -29.33 2.18 24.96
N THR A 35 -28.41 1.22 24.84
CA THR A 35 -27.54 1.09 23.66
C THR A 35 -28.36 0.76 22.42
N LEU A 36 -29.34 -0.15 22.53
CA LEU A 36 -30.23 -0.50 21.41
C LEU A 36 -31.08 0.69 20.95
N GLU A 37 -31.54 1.54 21.87
CA GLU A 37 -32.35 2.72 21.52
C GLU A 37 -31.55 3.74 20.69
N LYS A 38 -30.25 3.87 20.94
CA LYS A 38 -29.33 4.78 20.22
C LYS A 38 -28.98 4.32 18.80
N LEU A 39 -29.17 3.05 18.46
CA LEU A 39 -28.86 2.53 17.13
C LEU A 39 -29.82 3.05 16.06
N THR A 40 -29.29 3.32 14.87
CA THR A 40 -30.11 3.69 13.71
C THR A 40 -31.00 2.53 13.26
N ALA A 41 -31.99 2.80 12.40
CA ALA A 41 -32.86 1.76 11.85
C ALA A 41 -32.05 0.72 11.05
N GLU A 42 -31.03 1.16 10.33
CA GLU A 42 -30.13 0.31 9.55
C GLU A 42 -29.30 -0.59 10.46
N GLU A 43 -28.71 -0.04 11.53
CA GLU A 43 -27.93 -0.82 12.50
C GLU A 43 -28.78 -1.87 13.23
N LYS A 44 -30.01 -1.49 13.62
CA LYS A 44 -31.00 -2.42 14.20
C LYS A 44 -31.34 -3.56 13.25
N ASN A 45 -31.50 -3.26 11.96
CA ASN A 45 -31.76 -4.28 10.94
C ASN A 45 -30.55 -5.21 10.77
N VAL A 46 -29.33 -4.68 10.75
CA VAL A 46 -28.10 -5.51 10.70
C VAL A 46 -27.99 -6.41 11.95
N LEU A 47 -28.32 -5.91 13.14
CA LEU A 47 -28.35 -6.71 14.36
C LEU A 47 -29.44 -7.79 14.30
N LEU A 48 -30.63 -7.46 13.82
CA LEU A 48 -31.72 -8.42 13.65
C LEU A 48 -31.31 -9.56 12.70
N GLN A 49 -30.72 -9.24 11.54
CA GLN A 49 -30.21 -10.25 10.59
C GLN A 49 -29.07 -11.10 11.18
N LYS A 50 -28.21 -10.52 12.04
CA LYS A 50 -27.19 -11.29 12.76
C LYS A 50 -27.82 -12.23 13.78
N LYS A 51 -28.83 -11.77 14.52
CA LYS A 51 -29.59 -12.58 15.48
C LYS A 51 -30.33 -13.73 14.79
N GLU A 52 -31.08 -13.45 13.73
CA GLU A 52 -31.81 -14.47 12.95
C GLU A 52 -30.86 -15.55 12.42
N ARG A 53 -29.69 -15.15 11.89
CA ARG A 53 -28.67 -16.12 11.45
C ARG A 53 -28.13 -16.97 12.58
N PHE A 54 -27.95 -16.41 13.77
CA PHE A 54 -27.50 -17.16 14.94
C PHE A 54 -28.59 -18.13 15.45
N GLU A 55 -29.85 -17.67 15.52
CA GLU A 55 -31.00 -18.48 15.93
C GLU A 55 -31.32 -19.61 14.94
N ALA A 56 -30.99 -19.42 13.65
CA ALA A 56 -31.13 -20.45 12.62
C ALA A 56 -30.04 -21.54 12.67
N MET A 57 -28.96 -21.37 13.47
CA MET A 57 -27.95 -22.42 13.68
C MET A 57 -28.50 -23.52 14.59
N SER A 58 -27.92 -24.73 14.52
CA SER A 58 -28.27 -25.81 15.46
C SER A 58 -27.90 -25.41 16.90
N ALA A 59 -28.57 -26.01 17.89
CA ALA A 59 -28.33 -25.70 19.30
C ALA A 59 -26.86 -25.96 19.69
N GLU A 60 -26.26 -27.02 19.16
CA GLU A 60 -24.86 -27.39 19.41
C GLU A 60 -23.90 -26.31 18.90
N GLU A 61 -24.13 -25.76 17.70
CA GLU A 61 -23.28 -24.71 17.14
C GLU A 61 -23.51 -23.38 17.86
N GLN A 62 -24.74 -23.05 18.25
CA GLN A 62 -25.01 -21.88 19.09
C GLN A 62 -24.25 -21.96 20.43
N ASP A 63 -24.28 -23.11 21.10
CA ASP A 63 -23.59 -23.32 22.36
C ASP A 63 -22.07 -23.28 22.19
N ARG A 64 -21.55 -23.88 21.13
CA ARG A 64 -20.13 -23.77 20.76
C ARG A 64 -19.69 -22.31 20.59
N MET A 65 -20.49 -21.50 19.89
CA MET A 65 -20.20 -20.08 19.68
C MET A 65 -20.29 -19.26 20.98
N ARG A 66 -21.27 -19.54 21.85
CA ARG A 66 -21.37 -18.92 23.20
C ARG A 66 -20.14 -19.25 24.05
N ASN A 67 -19.73 -20.52 24.05
CA ASN A 67 -18.56 -20.99 24.80
C ASN A 67 -17.26 -20.36 24.28
N LEU A 68 -17.10 -20.28 22.95
CA LEU A 68 -15.95 -19.60 22.35
C LEU A 68 -15.89 -18.12 22.75
N ASN A 69 -17.03 -17.41 22.67
CA ASN A 69 -17.09 -16.01 23.08
C ASN A 69 -16.78 -15.82 24.57
N ALA A 70 -17.32 -16.69 25.44
CA ALA A 70 -17.01 -16.66 26.87
C ALA A 70 -15.53 -16.92 27.15
N ALA A 71 -14.90 -17.86 26.44
CA ALA A 71 -13.48 -18.15 26.55
C ALA A 71 -12.61 -16.96 26.11
N ILE A 72 -12.96 -16.28 25.01
CA ILE A 72 -12.26 -15.06 24.57
C ILE A 72 -12.44 -13.93 25.59
N ALA A 73 -13.67 -13.74 26.09
CA ALA A 73 -14.01 -12.68 27.02
C ALA A 73 -13.32 -12.82 28.39
N SER A 74 -13.03 -14.05 28.81
CA SER A 74 -12.35 -14.37 30.07
C SER A 74 -10.82 -14.46 29.96
N SER A 75 -10.26 -14.39 28.75
CA SER A 75 -8.81 -14.45 28.55
C SER A 75 -8.12 -13.15 28.94
N ASP A 76 -6.94 -13.24 29.58
CA ASP A 76 -6.04 -12.11 29.82
C ASP A 76 -5.63 -11.39 28.51
N HIS A 77 -5.72 -12.09 27.38
CA HIS A 77 -5.38 -11.58 26.05
C HIS A 77 -6.62 -11.22 25.20
N ARG A 78 -7.78 -10.98 25.83
CA ARG A 78 -9.07 -10.68 25.18
C ARG A 78 -8.95 -9.69 24.00
N GLU A 79 -8.29 -8.55 24.21
CA GLU A 79 -8.17 -7.51 23.17
C GLU A 79 -7.37 -7.99 21.94
N GLN A 80 -6.29 -8.74 22.17
CA GLN A 80 -5.47 -9.29 21.11
C GLN A 80 -6.23 -10.37 20.33
N LEU A 81 -6.98 -11.23 21.02
CA LEU A 81 -7.82 -12.25 20.40
C LEU A 81 -8.91 -11.62 19.53
N HIS A 82 -9.63 -10.61 20.03
CA HIS A 82 -10.61 -9.87 19.22
C HIS A 82 -9.96 -9.21 18.00
N SER A 83 -8.84 -8.50 18.18
CA SER A 83 -8.13 -7.88 17.05
C SER A 83 -7.68 -8.91 16.01
N THR A 84 -7.30 -10.11 16.45
CA THR A 84 -6.92 -11.21 15.57
C THR A 84 -8.12 -11.73 14.78
N LEU A 85 -9.27 -11.93 15.43
CA LEU A 85 -10.50 -12.33 14.77
C LEU A 85 -10.98 -11.30 13.75
N ASP A 86 -10.92 -10.02 14.08
CA ASP A 86 -11.30 -8.94 13.16
C ASP A 86 -10.40 -8.94 11.93
N ARG A 87 -9.08 -9.02 12.12
CA ARG A 87 -8.12 -9.08 10.99
C ARG A 87 -8.31 -10.34 10.16
N TYR A 88 -8.58 -11.48 10.79
CA TYR A 88 -8.83 -12.73 10.09
C TYR A 88 -10.12 -12.64 9.26
N HIS A 89 -11.20 -12.08 9.82
CA HIS A 89 -12.45 -11.84 9.10
C HIS A 89 -12.27 -10.90 7.90
N GLU A 90 -11.57 -9.77 8.11
CA GLU A 90 -11.31 -8.84 7.02
C GLU A 90 -10.41 -9.45 5.94
N TRP A 91 -9.41 -10.24 6.33
CA TRP A 91 -8.60 -11.00 5.37
C TRP A 91 -9.43 -12.03 4.59
N LEU A 92 -10.34 -12.77 5.25
CA LEU A 92 -11.22 -13.73 4.57
C LEU A 92 -12.07 -13.08 3.49
N LYS A 93 -12.46 -11.81 3.63
CA LYS A 93 -13.22 -11.06 2.60
C LYS A 93 -12.41 -10.81 1.33
N THR A 94 -11.08 -10.89 1.41
CA THR A 94 -10.19 -10.76 0.24
C THR A 94 -10.07 -12.06 -0.56
N LEU A 95 -10.54 -13.19 -0.01
CA LEU A 95 -10.45 -14.49 -0.65
C LEU A 95 -11.63 -14.77 -1.59
N THR A 96 -11.37 -15.54 -2.64
CA THR A 96 -12.43 -16.07 -3.51
C THR A 96 -13.35 -17.03 -2.73
N THR A 97 -14.58 -17.22 -3.22
CA THR A 97 -15.51 -18.19 -2.62
C THR A 97 -14.93 -19.60 -2.57
N LYS A 98 -14.18 -20.02 -3.59
CA LYS A 98 -13.50 -21.33 -3.61
C LYS A 98 -12.46 -21.42 -2.49
N GLN A 99 -11.54 -20.45 -2.38
CA GLN A 99 -10.51 -20.45 -1.33
C GLN A 99 -11.12 -20.48 0.08
N ARG A 100 -12.24 -19.77 0.30
CA ARG A 100 -12.95 -19.81 1.59
C ARG A 100 -13.55 -21.18 1.88
N ALA A 101 -14.15 -21.84 0.89
CA ALA A 101 -14.67 -23.20 1.02
C ALA A 101 -13.53 -24.19 1.34
N ASP A 102 -12.44 -24.12 0.59
CA ASP A 102 -11.25 -24.97 0.81
C ASP A 102 -10.75 -24.82 2.25
N LEU A 103 -10.67 -23.59 2.80
CA LEU A 103 -10.25 -23.38 4.19
C LEU A 103 -11.20 -23.99 5.22
N LEU A 104 -12.51 -23.98 4.96
CA LEU A 104 -13.52 -24.51 5.90
C LEU A 104 -13.45 -26.03 6.01
N GLU A 105 -13.07 -26.72 4.93
CA GLU A 105 -12.93 -28.19 4.88
C GLU A 105 -11.67 -28.69 5.62
N LEU A 106 -10.65 -27.85 5.78
CA LEU A 106 -9.41 -28.20 6.46
C LEU A 106 -9.54 -28.22 7.98
N SER A 107 -8.79 -29.13 8.62
CA SER A 107 -8.56 -29.10 10.07
C SER A 107 -7.83 -27.81 10.50
N SER A 108 -7.85 -27.48 11.80
CA SER A 108 -7.24 -26.24 12.31
C SER A 108 -5.77 -26.08 11.92
N ASP A 109 -4.96 -27.15 12.03
CA ASP A 109 -3.52 -27.09 11.73
C ASP A 109 -3.26 -26.95 10.22
N GLN A 110 -3.97 -27.74 9.41
CA GLN A 110 -3.88 -27.64 7.95
C GLN A 110 -4.35 -26.27 7.45
N ARG A 111 -5.39 -25.70 8.08
CA ARG A 111 -5.91 -24.37 7.75
C ARG A 111 -4.84 -23.29 7.99
N ILE A 112 -4.08 -23.36 9.08
CA ILE A 112 -2.98 -22.42 9.34
C ILE A 112 -1.91 -22.52 8.23
N GLY A 113 -1.55 -23.73 7.82
CA GLY A 113 -0.65 -23.95 6.68
C GLY A 113 -1.18 -23.29 5.40
N ARG A 114 -2.43 -23.56 5.05
CA ARG A 114 -3.06 -23.00 3.84
C ARG A 114 -3.23 -21.48 3.90
N ILE A 115 -3.51 -20.91 5.07
CA ILE A 115 -3.55 -19.44 5.26
C ILE A 115 -2.17 -18.83 4.93
N LYS A 116 -1.08 -19.43 5.39
CA LYS A 116 0.28 -18.93 5.12
C LYS A 116 0.58 -18.95 3.62
N GLU A 117 0.22 -20.03 2.92
CA GLU A 117 0.36 -20.13 1.47
C GLU A 117 -0.44 -19.04 0.74
N LEU A 118 -1.72 -18.87 1.08
CA LEU A 118 -2.57 -17.85 0.48
C LEU A 118 -2.03 -16.43 0.72
N MET A 119 -1.50 -16.16 1.92
CA MET A 119 -0.86 -14.88 2.21
C MET A 119 0.40 -14.65 1.35
N GLN A 120 1.21 -15.69 1.14
CA GLN A 120 2.39 -15.62 0.24
C GLN A 120 1.97 -15.42 -1.23
N GLU A 121 0.97 -16.15 -1.71
CA GLU A 121 0.38 -15.97 -3.04
C GLU A 121 -0.09 -14.51 -3.24
N GLN A 122 -0.75 -13.93 -2.23
CA GLN A 122 -1.17 -12.53 -2.24
C GLN A 122 0.03 -11.56 -2.23
N GLU A 123 1.08 -11.81 -1.43
CA GLU A 123 2.31 -11.02 -1.43
C GLU A 123 3.01 -11.03 -2.82
N ARG A 124 3.10 -12.19 -3.47
CA ARG A 124 3.62 -12.33 -4.84
C ARG A 124 2.77 -11.56 -5.85
N SER A 125 1.44 -11.71 -5.77
CA SER A 125 0.53 -10.98 -6.66
C SER A 125 0.69 -9.47 -6.52
N ARG A 126 0.75 -8.96 -5.28
CA ARG A 126 0.95 -7.54 -5.01
C ARG A 126 2.28 -7.03 -5.59
N LEU A 127 3.37 -7.79 -5.44
CA LEU A 127 4.65 -7.41 -6.03
C LEU A 127 4.55 -7.31 -7.56
N ARG A 128 3.88 -8.26 -8.23
CA ARG A 128 3.66 -8.20 -9.68
C ARG A 128 2.90 -6.94 -10.06
N ASP A 129 1.78 -6.65 -9.40
CA ASP A 129 0.92 -5.49 -9.70
C ASP A 129 1.64 -4.14 -9.50
N LEU A 130 2.50 -4.05 -8.49
CA LEU A 130 3.21 -2.83 -8.14
C LEU A 130 4.42 -2.53 -9.04
N GLY A 131 4.90 -3.49 -9.82
CA GLY A 131 6.03 -3.25 -10.75
C GLY A 131 6.87 -4.47 -11.08
N GLY A 132 6.60 -5.63 -10.48
CA GLY A 132 7.32 -6.87 -10.74
C GLY A 132 6.71 -7.74 -11.85
N LYS A 133 5.86 -7.21 -12.74
CA LYS A 133 5.20 -8.00 -13.81
C LYS A 133 6.18 -8.77 -14.70
N GLN A 134 7.41 -8.27 -14.84
CA GLN A 134 8.46 -8.88 -15.69
C GLN A 134 9.30 -9.92 -14.94
N LEU A 135 9.14 -10.06 -13.63
CA LEU A 135 9.93 -10.99 -12.82
C LEU A 135 9.31 -12.40 -12.87
N PRO A 136 10.10 -13.44 -13.20
CA PRO A 136 9.73 -14.82 -12.98
C PRO A 136 9.38 -15.10 -11.52
N GLU A 137 8.49 -16.07 -11.26
CA GLU A 137 8.07 -16.39 -9.89
C GLU A 137 9.23 -16.79 -8.98
N ALA A 138 10.19 -17.56 -9.50
CA ALA A 138 11.40 -17.94 -8.77
C ALA A 138 12.23 -16.71 -8.32
N ASP A 139 12.25 -15.64 -9.11
CA ASP A 139 12.98 -14.42 -8.76
C ASP A 139 12.23 -13.58 -7.72
N ILE A 140 10.90 -13.62 -7.73
CA ILE A 140 10.08 -13.01 -6.68
C ILE A 140 10.39 -13.67 -5.33
N ASP A 141 10.45 -15.01 -5.30
CA ASP A 141 10.80 -15.76 -4.09
C ASP A 141 12.24 -15.49 -3.66
N ALA A 142 13.20 -15.43 -4.60
CA ALA A 142 14.58 -15.09 -4.30
C ALA A 142 14.70 -13.68 -3.68
N ILE A 143 13.98 -12.69 -4.22
CA ILE A 143 13.96 -11.32 -3.69
C ILE A 143 13.34 -11.29 -2.29
N PHE A 144 12.24 -12.03 -2.04
CA PHE A 144 11.63 -12.09 -0.71
C PHE A 144 12.53 -12.76 0.32
N SER A 145 13.17 -13.88 -0.03
CA SER A 145 14.11 -14.57 0.86
C SER A 145 15.30 -13.67 1.20
N TRP A 146 15.92 -13.08 0.18
CA TRP A 146 17.03 -12.15 0.36
C TRP A 146 16.63 -10.93 1.21
N LEU A 147 15.42 -10.39 1.01
CA LEU A 147 14.93 -9.26 1.80
C LEU A 147 14.75 -9.63 3.27
N ASP A 148 14.20 -10.81 3.55
CA ASP A 148 14.03 -11.28 4.93
C ASP A 148 15.39 -11.47 5.62
N GLU A 149 16.38 -12.02 4.91
CA GLU A 149 17.77 -12.15 5.39
C GLU A 149 18.46 -10.79 5.59
N PHE A 150 18.30 -9.87 4.64
CA PHE A 150 18.85 -8.52 4.71
C PHE A 150 18.29 -7.77 5.93
N MET A 151 16.97 -7.83 6.12
CA MET A 151 16.29 -7.20 7.27
C MET A 151 16.74 -7.82 8.60
N LYS A 152 16.98 -9.14 8.64
CA LYS A 152 17.51 -9.84 9.82
C LYS A 152 18.94 -9.39 10.14
N ALA A 153 19.82 -9.33 9.13
CA ALA A 153 21.22 -8.97 9.30
C ALA A 153 21.43 -7.52 9.77
N HIS A 154 20.50 -6.62 9.43
CA HIS A 154 20.59 -5.20 9.77
C HIS A 154 19.66 -4.79 10.91
N GLU A 155 18.96 -5.74 11.53
CA GLU A 155 17.89 -5.47 12.50
C GLU A 155 18.36 -4.59 13.66
N GLU A 156 19.54 -4.88 14.24
CA GLU A 156 20.11 -4.09 15.34
C GLU A 156 20.38 -2.65 14.92
N GLN A 157 20.97 -2.43 13.73
CA GLN A 157 21.23 -1.10 13.19
C GLN A 157 19.94 -0.32 12.96
N TYR A 158 18.86 -0.99 12.55
CA TYR A 158 17.54 -0.37 12.46
C TYR A 158 17.05 0.07 13.85
N MET A 159 17.15 -0.82 14.84
CA MET A 159 16.68 -0.57 16.20
C MET A 159 17.43 0.56 16.89
N GLU A 160 18.74 0.70 16.65
CA GLU A 160 19.57 1.80 17.18
C GLU A 160 19.17 3.17 16.63
N ARG A 161 18.66 3.23 15.39
CA ARG A 161 18.23 4.47 14.71
C ARG A 161 16.79 4.84 14.99
N LEU A 162 16.06 4.01 15.73
CA LEU A 162 14.68 4.29 16.12
C LEU A 162 14.62 5.14 17.39
N PRO A 163 13.63 6.03 17.53
CA PRO A 163 13.29 6.62 18.83
C PRO A 163 13.12 5.51 19.88
N LYS A 164 13.69 5.73 21.08
CA LYS A 164 13.79 4.71 22.13
C LYS A 164 12.42 4.11 22.49
N ASP A 165 11.39 4.94 22.59
CA ASP A 165 10.01 4.52 22.87
C ASP A 165 9.44 3.57 21.79
N TYR A 166 9.83 3.77 20.53
CA TYR A 166 9.41 2.91 19.44
C TYR A 166 10.24 1.63 19.39
N ALA A 167 11.56 1.71 19.58
CA ALA A 167 12.44 0.55 19.68
C ALA A 167 11.98 -0.38 20.82
N ASP A 168 11.66 0.15 22.00
CA ASP A 168 11.22 -0.64 23.15
C ASP A 168 9.87 -1.34 22.89
N ARG A 169 8.93 -0.69 22.18
CA ARG A 169 7.69 -1.34 21.72
C ARG A 169 7.95 -2.48 20.74
N LEU A 170 8.93 -2.32 19.86
CA LEU A 170 9.28 -3.34 18.87
C LEU A 170 9.98 -4.54 19.50
N LYS A 171 10.81 -4.37 20.54
CA LYS A 171 11.50 -5.48 21.23
C LYS A 171 10.56 -6.55 21.76
N GLY A 172 9.35 -6.18 22.18
CA GLY A 172 8.33 -7.12 22.65
C GLY A 172 7.60 -7.89 21.55
N GLN A 173 7.84 -7.57 20.27
CA GLN A 173 7.20 -8.26 19.15
C GLN A 173 7.96 -9.53 18.76
N GLU A 174 7.21 -10.50 18.21
CA GLU A 174 7.77 -11.65 17.51
C GLU A 174 8.61 -11.20 16.30
N GLU A 175 9.66 -11.97 15.96
CA GLU A 175 10.70 -11.58 15.01
C GLU A 175 10.14 -11.17 13.63
N VAL A 176 9.21 -11.94 13.08
CA VAL A 176 8.58 -11.64 11.77
C VAL A 176 7.72 -10.38 11.85
N ALA A 177 6.91 -10.24 12.90
CA ALA A 177 6.10 -9.05 13.13
C ALA A 177 6.98 -7.78 13.29
N ARG A 178 8.08 -7.91 14.02
CA ARG A 178 9.06 -6.84 14.24
C ARG A 178 9.70 -6.39 12.93
N ARG A 179 10.19 -7.32 12.10
CA ARG A 179 10.73 -6.99 10.76
C ARG A 179 9.71 -6.31 9.85
N ARG A 180 8.45 -6.76 9.84
CA ARG A 180 7.38 -6.09 9.11
C ARG A 180 7.14 -4.66 9.61
N SER A 181 7.21 -4.43 10.92
CA SER A 181 7.14 -3.09 11.50
C SER A 181 8.33 -2.21 11.09
N LEU A 182 9.55 -2.76 11.03
CA LEU A 182 10.73 -2.05 10.54
C LEU A 182 10.60 -1.68 9.06
N MET A 183 10.22 -2.62 8.19
CA MET A 183 9.94 -2.36 6.77
C MET A 183 8.88 -1.26 6.60
N ARG A 184 7.82 -1.30 7.42
CA ARG A 184 6.83 -0.21 7.45
C ARG A 184 7.49 1.12 7.78
N GLY A 185 8.33 1.18 8.80
CA GLY A 185 9.09 2.37 9.18
C GLY A 185 9.93 2.94 8.03
N ILE A 186 10.60 2.08 7.27
CA ILE A 186 11.41 2.46 6.09
C ILE A 186 10.51 3.09 5.02
N ILE A 187 9.42 2.41 4.64
CA ILE A 187 8.48 2.89 3.61
C ILE A 187 7.89 4.25 4.01
N MET A 188 7.55 4.43 5.29
CA MET A 188 6.91 5.64 5.82
C MET A 188 7.85 6.86 5.82
N ARG A 189 9.13 6.66 6.15
CA ARG A 189 10.12 7.74 6.18
C ARG A 189 10.66 8.07 4.79
N GLY A 190 10.49 7.14 3.85
CA GLY A 190 10.91 7.28 2.47
C GLY A 190 12.44 7.26 2.32
N PRO A 191 12.95 7.59 1.13
CA PRO A 191 14.38 7.46 0.80
C PRO A 191 15.30 8.40 1.59
N ARG A 192 14.74 9.33 2.38
CA ARG A 192 15.51 10.23 3.26
C ARG A 192 15.72 9.67 4.66
N SER A 193 15.28 8.45 4.93
CA SER A 193 15.58 7.82 6.20
C SER A 193 17.07 7.50 6.27
N ASP A 194 17.70 7.79 7.40
CA ASP A 194 19.04 7.30 7.73
C ASP A 194 19.07 5.79 7.95
N PHE A 195 18.07 5.03 7.50
CA PHE A 195 18.05 3.58 7.65
C PHE A 195 19.00 2.90 6.65
N PRO A 196 19.58 1.75 7.02
CA PRO A 196 20.46 0.99 6.13
C PRO A 196 19.66 0.46 4.94
N MET A 197 19.68 1.18 3.83
CA MET A 197 19.13 0.71 2.57
C MET A 197 20.16 -0.19 1.86
N PRO A 198 19.72 -1.20 1.10
CA PRO A 198 20.63 -2.04 0.32
C PRO A 198 21.61 -1.22 -0.49
N ILE A 199 22.90 -1.41 -0.22
CA ILE A 199 24.00 -0.80 -0.94
C ILE A 199 24.44 -1.71 -2.09
N ARG A 200 25.44 -1.27 -2.86
CA ARG A 200 25.91 -2.00 -4.03
C ARG A 200 26.31 -3.44 -3.69
N ASP A 201 27.09 -3.63 -2.64
CA ASP A 201 27.59 -4.94 -2.23
C ASP A 201 26.46 -5.90 -1.86
N ASP A 202 25.38 -5.42 -1.22
CA ASP A 202 24.22 -6.25 -0.91
C ASP A 202 23.49 -6.71 -2.17
N LEU A 203 23.41 -5.84 -3.18
CA LEU A 203 22.80 -6.17 -4.47
C LEU A 203 23.66 -7.16 -5.25
N GLU A 204 24.99 -7.08 -5.17
CA GLU A 204 25.88 -8.04 -5.78
C GLU A 204 25.69 -9.46 -5.20
N ARG A 205 25.26 -9.57 -3.93
CA ARG A 205 24.86 -10.86 -3.31
C ARG A 205 23.49 -11.36 -3.77
N LEU A 206 22.58 -10.46 -4.14
CA LEU A 206 21.26 -10.83 -4.70
C LEU A 206 21.38 -11.33 -6.15
N LEU A 207 22.24 -10.71 -6.96
CA LEU A 207 22.39 -11.06 -8.39
C LEU A 207 22.54 -12.57 -8.70
N PRO A 208 23.40 -13.34 -8.02
CA PRO A 208 23.58 -14.76 -8.33
C PRO A 208 22.35 -15.63 -8.01
N THR A 209 21.43 -15.16 -7.16
CA THR A 209 20.20 -15.90 -6.84
C THR A 209 19.09 -15.66 -7.87
N LEU A 210 19.27 -14.69 -8.78
CA LEU A 210 18.30 -14.35 -9.81
C LEU A 210 18.50 -15.17 -11.08
N SER A 211 17.40 -15.47 -11.76
CA SER A 211 17.37 -16.12 -13.06
C SER A 211 18.20 -15.34 -14.09
N GLN A 212 18.63 -16.04 -15.14
CA GLN A 212 19.38 -15.41 -16.23
C GLN A 212 18.57 -14.31 -16.91
N ALA A 213 17.26 -14.49 -17.08
CA ALA A 213 16.38 -13.49 -17.71
C ALA A 213 16.36 -12.17 -16.92
N THR A 214 16.25 -12.23 -15.60
CA THR A 214 16.25 -11.04 -14.73
C THR A 214 17.64 -10.41 -14.63
N ARG A 215 18.70 -11.21 -14.63
CA ARG A 215 20.08 -10.69 -14.73
C ARG A 215 20.30 -9.93 -16.03
N LEU A 216 19.84 -10.46 -17.17
CA LEU A 216 19.90 -9.77 -18.46
C LEU A 216 19.06 -8.47 -18.46
N ALA A 217 17.89 -8.48 -17.82
CA ALA A 217 17.09 -7.26 -17.65
C ALA A 217 17.85 -6.18 -16.84
N LEU A 218 18.57 -6.57 -15.79
CA LEU A 218 19.44 -5.67 -15.03
C LEU A 218 20.65 -5.20 -15.82
N GLU A 219 21.20 -6.03 -16.70
CA GLU A 219 22.33 -5.69 -17.59
C GLU A 219 21.91 -4.81 -18.77
N SER A 220 20.62 -4.77 -19.11
CA SER A 220 20.08 -3.84 -20.12
C SER A 220 20.13 -2.37 -19.67
N ALA A 221 20.29 -2.12 -18.36
CA ALA A 221 20.57 -0.81 -17.82
C ALA A 221 21.96 -0.32 -18.30
N LYS A 222 22.03 0.91 -18.80
CA LYS A 222 23.24 1.43 -19.46
C LYS A 222 24.34 1.79 -18.46
N THR A 223 23.95 2.13 -17.24
CA THR A 223 24.86 2.58 -16.20
C THR A 223 24.74 1.71 -14.93
N PRO A 224 25.82 1.60 -14.13
CA PRO A 224 25.77 0.95 -12.82
C PRO A 224 24.68 1.53 -11.91
N ASP A 225 24.45 2.85 -11.98
CA ASP A 225 23.44 3.54 -11.18
C ASP A 225 22.02 3.17 -11.59
N GLU A 226 21.75 3.04 -12.89
CA GLU A 226 20.47 2.56 -13.40
C GLU A 226 20.19 1.12 -12.95
N LYS A 227 21.19 0.23 -13.01
CA LYS A 227 21.10 -1.14 -12.52
C LYS A 227 20.77 -1.19 -11.02
N GLN A 228 21.46 -0.35 -10.23
CA GLN A 228 21.21 -0.24 -8.80
C GLN A 228 19.81 0.31 -8.51
N MET A 229 19.36 1.33 -9.25
CA MET A 229 18.03 1.91 -9.09
C MET A 229 16.93 0.90 -9.40
N LEU A 230 17.08 0.10 -10.46
CA LEU A 230 16.13 -0.94 -10.83
C LEU A 230 16.03 -2.02 -9.75
N ALA A 231 17.17 -2.52 -9.26
CA ALA A 231 17.18 -3.50 -8.16
C ALA A 231 16.56 -2.94 -6.88
N ARG A 232 16.91 -1.70 -6.51
CA ARG A 232 16.30 -1.00 -5.35
C ARG A 232 14.80 -0.83 -5.52
N GLN A 233 14.31 -0.57 -6.73
CA GLN A 233 12.89 -0.46 -7.01
C GLN A 233 12.18 -1.80 -6.74
N TRP A 234 12.74 -2.93 -7.17
CA TRP A 234 12.16 -4.25 -6.90
C TRP A 234 12.14 -4.57 -5.41
N ILE A 235 13.23 -4.29 -4.70
CA ILE A 235 13.30 -4.50 -3.24
C ILE A 235 12.29 -3.61 -2.51
N PHE A 236 12.19 -2.33 -2.89
CA PHE A 236 11.20 -1.44 -2.30
C PHE A 236 9.78 -1.94 -2.57
N THR A 237 9.52 -2.40 -3.79
CA THR A 237 8.24 -3.03 -4.17
C THR A 237 7.95 -4.28 -3.34
N ALA A 238 8.96 -5.10 -3.05
CA ALA A 238 8.86 -6.27 -2.18
C ALA A 238 8.58 -5.92 -0.72
N MET A 239 9.21 -4.87 -0.19
CA MET A 239 8.87 -4.36 1.15
C MET A 239 7.41 -3.91 1.21
N ILE A 240 6.95 -3.17 0.19
CA ILE A 240 5.56 -2.71 0.13
C ILE A 240 4.60 -3.89 0.10
N SER A 241 4.84 -4.89 -0.75
CA SER A 241 3.94 -6.03 -0.89
C SER A 241 3.83 -6.88 0.38
N LYS A 242 4.91 -6.97 1.19
CA LYS A 242 4.91 -7.64 2.50
C LYS A 242 4.23 -6.85 3.62
N VAL A 243 4.23 -5.52 3.54
CA VAL A 243 3.78 -4.65 4.65
C VAL A 243 2.36 -4.12 4.46
N LEU A 244 1.97 -3.84 3.23
CA LEU A 244 0.68 -3.25 2.92
C LEU A 244 -0.34 -4.36 2.58
N PRO A 245 -1.49 -4.38 3.27
CA PRO A 245 -2.55 -5.34 2.96
C PRO A 245 -3.10 -5.10 1.56
N GLN A 246 -3.73 -6.11 0.96
CA GLN A 246 -4.47 -5.90 -0.27
C GLN A 246 -5.69 -5.01 0.00
N VAL A 247 -5.92 -4.04 -0.89
CA VAL A 247 -7.05 -3.12 -0.81
C VAL A 247 -8.14 -3.61 -1.76
N SER A 248 -9.38 -3.67 -1.30
CA SER A 248 -10.51 -4.09 -2.14
C SER A 248 -10.86 -2.99 -3.16
N ASP A 249 -11.47 -3.37 -4.29
CA ASP A 249 -11.87 -2.37 -5.29
C ASP A 249 -12.94 -1.41 -4.73
N GLU A 250 -13.78 -1.86 -3.79
CA GLU A 250 -14.76 -1.01 -3.08
C GLU A 250 -14.07 0.04 -2.19
N GLU A 251 -13.01 -0.34 -1.48
CA GLU A 251 -12.20 0.57 -0.67
C GLU A 251 -11.50 1.61 -1.56
N LEU A 252 -10.92 1.17 -2.68
CA LEU A 252 -10.31 2.08 -3.66
C LEU A 252 -11.37 3.02 -4.27
N GLN A 253 -12.58 2.54 -4.52
CA GLN A 253 -13.68 3.37 -5.00
C GLN A 253 -14.14 4.38 -3.95
N LYS A 254 -14.14 4.02 -2.67
CA LYS A 254 -14.42 4.95 -1.56
C LYS A 254 -13.38 6.07 -1.53
N VAL A 255 -12.08 5.72 -1.59
CA VAL A 255 -10.99 6.70 -1.67
C VAL A 255 -11.17 7.61 -2.88
N PHE A 256 -11.48 7.06 -4.05
CA PHE A 256 -11.74 7.85 -5.25
C PHE A 256 -12.90 8.84 -5.07
N LYS A 257 -14.02 8.41 -4.48
CA LYS A 257 -15.19 9.28 -4.22
C LYS A 257 -14.89 10.44 -3.27
N GLU A 258 -14.02 10.22 -2.30
CA GLU A 258 -13.59 11.22 -1.31
C GLU A 258 -12.55 12.20 -1.88
N MET A 259 -11.96 11.93 -3.06
CA MET A 259 -10.98 12.81 -3.69
C MET A 259 -11.60 14.10 -4.24
N ARG A 260 -10.81 15.18 -4.16
CA ARG A 260 -11.14 16.48 -4.77
C ARG A 260 -11.35 16.32 -6.29
N PRO A 261 -12.28 17.06 -6.92
CA PRO A 261 -12.59 16.90 -8.35
C PRO A 261 -11.38 17.03 -9.28
N ASP A 262 -10.46 17.96 -9.00
CA ASP A 262 -9.22 18.16 -9.76
C ASP A 262 -8.28 16.95 -9.70
N GLU A 263 -8.20 16.29 -8.54
CA GLU A 263 -7.39 15.09 -8.37
C GLU A 263 -8.00 13.88 -9.06
N ARG A 264 -9.34 13.75 -9.03
CA ARG A 264 -10.05 12.70 -9.77
C ARG A 264 -9.84 12.84 -11.26
N GLU A 265 -10.00 14.04 -11.82
CA GLU A 265 -9.77 14.28 -13.24
C GLU A 265 -8.32 13.96 -13.64
N ARG A 266 -7.33 14.31 -12.81
CA ARG A 266 -5.93 13.94 -13.03
C ARG A 266 -5.73 12.43 -13.06
N LEU A 267 -6.42 11.70 -12.20
CA LEU A 267 -6.32 10.26 -12.07
C LEU A 267 -7.01 9.54 -13.25
N GLU A 268 -8.14 10.05 -13.72
CA GLU A 268 -8.87 9.56 -14.89
C GLU A 268 -8.08 9.71 -16.20
N ARG A 269 -7.13 10.65 -16.26
CA ARG A 269 -6.21 10.80 -17.40
C ARG A 269 -5.08 9.76 -17.41
N LYS A 270 -4.89 8.99 -16.33
CA LYS A 270 -3.88 7.93 -16.27
C LYS A 270 -4.42 6.63 -16.84
N SER A 271 -3.53 5.70 -17.15
CA SER A 271 -3.95 4.33 -17.44
C SER A 271 -4.66 3.70 -16.23
N PRO A 272 -5.59 2.76 -16.42
CA PRO A 272 -6.29 2.10 -15.31
C PRO A 272 -5.35 1.49 -14.26
N GLU A 273 -4.20 0.95 -14.70
CA GLU A 273 -3.20 0.35 -13.82
C GLU A 273 -2.49 1.39 -12.94
N GLU A 274 -2.09 2.52 -13.53
CA GLU A 274 -1.49 3.62 -12.79
C GLU A 274 -2.48 4.29 -11.85
N ALA A 275 -3.75 4.39 -12.26
CA ALA A 275 -4.83 4.91 -11.44
C ALA A 275 -5.05 4.03 -10.20
N LYS A 276 -5.16 2.70 -10.40
CA LYS A 276 -5.29 1.72 -9.31
C LYS A 276 -4.08 1.79 -8.36
N ARG A 277 -2.87 1.90 -8.90
CA ARG A 277 -1.64 2.04 -8.10
C ARG A 277 -1.65 3.31 -7.26
N GLU A 278 -2.02 4.45 -7.82
CA GLU A 278 -2.10 5.72 -7.06
C GLU A 278 -3.19 5.67 -5.98
N LEU A 279 -4.36 5.09 -6.28
CA LEU A 279 -5.42 4.91 -5.28
C LEU A 279 -4.98 3.99 -4.14
N THR A 280 -4.29 2.90 -4.45
CA THR A 280 -3.76 1.96 -3.44
C THR A 280 -2.78 2.68 -2.52
N TRP A 281 -1.86 3.46 -3.08
CA TRP A 281 -0.95 4.29 -2.29
C TRP A 281 -1.68 5.29 -1.39
N ARG A 282 -2.70 5.97 -1.92
CA ARG A 282 -3.50 6.93 -1.16
C ARG A 282 -4.29 6.28 -0.04
N PHE A 283 -4.92 5.12 -0.30
CA PHE A 283 -5.63 4.36 0.72
C PHE A 283 -4.71 4.03 1.90
N HIS A 284 -3.54 3.47 1.63
CA HIS A 284 -2.60 3.15 2.70
C HIS A 284 -2.13 4.40 3.43
N TRP A 285 -1.92 5.52 2.71
CA TRP A 285 -1.48 6.77 3.32
C TRP A 285 -2.54 7.37 4.25
N GLN A 286 -3.83 7.20 3.92
CA GLN A 286 -4.95 7.64 4.76
C GLN A 286 -5.14 6.74 5.99
N GLN A 287 -4.97 5.41 5.82
CA GLN A 287 -5.10 4.43 6.90
C GLN A 287 -3.97 4.50 7.93
N TRP A 288 -2.89 5.18 7.59
CA TRP A 288 -1.79 5.31 8.51
C TRP A 288 -2.10 6.32 9.61
N PRO A 289 -1.85 5.96 10.88
CA PRO A 289 -2.17 6.82 12.00
C PRO A 289 -1.56 8.19 11.74
N SER A 290 -2.42 9.20 11.82
CA SER A 290 -2.07 10.58 11.52
C SER A 290 -0.77 10.91 12.23
N ARG A 291 0.12 11.57 11.47
CA ARG A 291 1.52 11.90 11.78
C ARG A 291 1.74 12.53 13.17
N GLU A 292 0.68 12.86 13.90
CA GLU A 292 0.65 13.44 15.25
C GLU A 292 1.53 12.68 16.27
N GLY A 293 1.50 11.34 16.28
CA GLY A 293 2.36 10.54 17.19
C GLY A 293 3.82 10.41 16.74
N TRP A 294 4.13 10.79 15.49
CA TRP A 294 5.46 10.71 14.87
C TRP A 294 6.01 12.11 14.52
N ARG A 295 5.38 13.18 15.01
CA ARG A 295 5.67 14.59 14.70
C ARG A 295 6.78 15.21 15.56
N GLY A 296 7.65 14.39 16.15
CA GLY A 296 8.92 14.87 16.70
C GLY A 296 9.87 15.29 15.58
N GLY A 297 9.65 16.46 14.95
CA GLY A 297 10.71 17.19 14.25
C GLY A 297 10.82 17.09 12.72
N MET A 298 9.97 16.33 12.00
CA MET A 298 10.01 16.39 10.53
C MET A 298 9.03 17.44 9.98
N GLY A 299 9.57 18.63 9.71
CA GLY A 299 8.94 19.64 8.86
C GLY A 299 8.40 18.99 7.58
N GLY A 300 7.12 19.21 7.30
CA GLY A 300 6.38 18.48 6.29
C GLY A 300 7.11 18.43 4.94
N PRO A 301 7.47 17.24 4.42
CA PRO A 301 7.92 17.12 3.05
C PRO A 301 6.68 16.98 2.16
N GLY A 302 6.70 17.72 1.04
CA GLY A 302 5.82 17.48 -0.08
C GLY A 302 5.83 16.00 -0.48
N PHE A 303 4.77 15.59 -1.17
CA PHE A 303 4.67 14.31 -1.86
C PHE A 303 6.04 13.81 -2.35
N PRO A 304 6.40 12.53 -2.17
CA PRO A 304 7.49 11.92 -2.94
C PRO A 304 7.07 11.91 -4.42
N GLY A 305 7.16 13.07 -5.06
CA GLY A 305 6.71 13.33 -6.43
C GLY A 305 7.66 12.81 -7.49
N SER A 306 8.66 12.01 -7.14
CA SER A 306 9.69 11.59 -8.10
C SER A 306 10.28 10.19 -7.89
N PHE A 307 9.69 9.33 -7.05
CA PHE A 307 9.79 7.88 -7.31
C PHE A 307 8.71 7.51 -8.35
N ARG A 308 8.86 8.05 -9.57
CA ARG A 308 8.19 7.51 -10.75
C ARG A 308 9.07 6.40 -11.30
N PRO A 309 8.63 5.13 -11.30
CA PRO A 309 9.24 4.12 -12.15
C PRO A 309 9.19 4.61 -13.60
N GLY A 310 10.34 4.95 -14.19
CA GLY A 310 10.44 5.22 -15.63
C GLY A 310 10.45 6.69 -16.11
N MET A 311 10.83 7.69 -15.30
CA MET A 311 11.12 9.04 -15.82
C MET A 311 12.53 9.52 -15.46
N GLY A 312 13.53 8.88 -16.06
CA GLY A 312 14.87 9.45 -16.23
C GLY A 312 14.99 10.10 -17.61
N GLY A 313 14.46 11.31 -17.76
CA GLY A 313 14.74 12.15 -18.93
C GLY A 313 16.05 12.93 -18.72
N PRO A 314 16.89 13.12 -19.76
CA PRO A 314 18.17 13.81 -19.64
C PRO A 314 17.96 15.27 -19.19
N GLY A 315 18.81 15.71 -18.27
CA GLY A 315 18.73 17.01 -17.60
C GLY A 315 18.66 18.18 -18.58
N GLY A 316 17.63 19.00 -18.42
CA GLY A 316 17.59 20.34 -18.98
C GLY A 316 18.48 21.29 -18.14
N PRO A 317 19.17 22.25 -18.77
CA PRO A 317 20.06 23.16 -18.08
C PRO A 317 19.28 24.08 -17.12
N VAL A 318 19.78 24.19 -15.90
CA VAL A 318 19.37 25.21 -14.94
C VAL A 318 19.78 26.59 -15.47
N SER A 319 18.81 27.38 -15.92
CA SER A 319 19.02 28.81 -16.22
C SER A 319 19.39 29.54 -14.94
N ALA A 320 20.64 30.00 -14.86
CA ALA A 320 21.10 30.99 -13.90
C ALA A 320 20.39 32.33 -14.18
N GLY A 321 19.55 32.77 -13.25
CA GLY A 321 19.02 34.13 -13.25
C GLY A 321 20.07 35.11 -12.70
N PRO A 322 20.25 36.30 -13.31
CA PRO A 322 21.18 37.30 -12.83
C PRO A 322 20.49 38.15 -11.76
N GLY A 323 21.09 38.20 -10.56
CA GLY A 323 20.56 38.97 -9.44
C GLY A 323 21.68 39.50 -8.56
N GLY A 324 22.48 40.40 -9.11
CA GLY A 324 23.42 41.23 -8.34
C GLY A 324 22.65 42.31 -7.58
N GLY A 325 22.67 42.23 -6.25
CA GLY A 325 22.32 43.32 -5.34
C GLY A 325 23.58 43.80 -4.61
N PRO A 326 23.76 45.12 -4.42
CA PRO A 326 24.99 45.69 -3.86
C PRO A 326 25.13 45.47 -2.34
N PRO A 327 26.37 45.50 -1.80
CA PRO A 327 26.63 45.32 -0.37
C PRO A 327 26.29 46.60 0.41
N GLY A 328 25.47 46.46 1.45
CA GLY A 328 25.24 47.50 2.45
C GLY A 328 26.42 47.58 3.44
N PRO A 329 26.71 48.78 3.99
CA PRO A 329 27.94 49.02 4.73
C PRO A 329 27.90 48.54 6.18
N GLU A 330 29.10 48.23 6.65
CA GLU A 330 29.53 47.92 8.01
C GLU A 330 28.86 48.81 9.08
N ARG A 331 28.28 48.18 10.11
CA ARG A 331 28.08 48.81 11.42
C ARG A 331 29.06 48.21 12.42
N LYS A 332 30.13 48.97 12.67
CA LYS A 332 31.00 48.86 13.85
C LYS A 332 30.19 49.17 15.12
N GLY A 333 30.58 48.47 16.18
CA GLY A 333 29.89 48.44 17.46
C GLY A 333 29.88 49.75 18.24
N SER A 334 29.05 49.74 19.27
CA SER A 334 29.20 50.57 20.45
C SER A 334 28.75 49.77 21.66
N GLU A 335 29.71 49.51 22.54
CA GLU A 335 29.48 49.18 23.94
C GLU A 335 28.48 50.17 24.57
N ARG A 336 27.52 49.65 25.34
CA ARG A 336 27.01 50.35 26.53
C ARG A 336 26.39 49.36 27.50
N ASP A 337 27.21 49.09 28.51
CA ASP A 337 26.93 48.96 29.93
C ASP A 337 25.56 49.45 30.44
N GLY A 338 25.08 48.77 31.48
CA GLY A 338 24.35 49.42 32.57
C GLY A 338 22.83 49.29 32.66
N SER A 339 22.40 48.34 33.51
CA SER A 339 21.45 48.56 34.63
C SER A 339 19.92 48.55 34.44
N ASP A 340 19.31 47.69 35.27
CA ASP A 340 18.18 47.92 36.18
C ASP A 340 16.71 48.09 35.70
N ARG A 341 15.87 47.22 36.29
CA ARG A 341 14.45 47.38 36.73
C ARG A 341 13.41 47.64 35.61
N GLY A 342 12.28 46.96 35.52
CA GLY A 342 11.49 46.11 36.40
C GLY A 342 10.16 45.78 35.67
N PRO A 343 9.23 45.05 36.30
CA PRO A 343 8.09 44.42 35.62
C PRO A 343 6.81 45.28 35.68
N GLY A 344 5.97 45.21 34.64
CA GLY A 344 4.58 45.63 34.76
C GLY A 344 3.86 45.97 33.45
N GLY A 345 2.72 45.28 33.23
CA GLY A 345 1.55 45.89 32.61
C GLY A 345 1.12 45.37 31.24
N PRO A 346 -0.01 44.63 31.15
CA PRO A 346 -0.67 44.32 29.90
C PRO A 346 -1.66 45.44 29.52
N GLY A 347 -1.65 45.87 28.26
CA GLY A 347 -2.58 46.86 27.74
C GLY A 347 -2.94 46.55 26.30
N GLY A 348 -4.16 46.08 26.10
CA GLY A 348 -4.74 45.90 24.77
C GLY A 348 -5.00 47.23 24.09
N ILE A 349 -4.87 47.25 22.76
CA ILE A 349 -5.49 48.26 21.90
C ILE A 349 -6.06 47.58 20.66
N GLU A 350 -7.38 47.51 20.72
CA GLU A 350 -8.34 47.43 19.64
C GLU A 350 -8.24 48.66 18.72
N ARG A 351 -7.88 48.47 17.44
CA ARG A 351 -8.19 49.36 16.29
C ARG A 351 -8.18 48.46 15.06
N GLY A 352 -9.13 48.47 14.14
CA GLY A 352 -9.94 49.59 13.68
C GLY A 352 -9.87 49.58 12.16
N ARG A 353 -11.03 49.46 11.55
CA ARG A 353 -11.32 49.42 10.10
C ARG A 353 -10.62 50.52 9.29
N GLY A 354 -10.40 50.21 8.01
CA GLY A 354 -10.65 51.16 6.92
C GLY A 354 -9.52 51.31 5.90
N GLY A 355 -9.82 51.05 4.62
CA GLY A 355 -8.97 51.50 3.51
C GLY A 355 -9.13 50.70 2.21
N PRO A 356 -9.81 51.24 1.18
CA PRO A 356 -10.17 50.52 -0.05
C PRO A 356 -9.24 50.82 -1.24
N GLY A 357 -9.32 49.96 -2.26
CA GLY A 357 -9.27 50.41 -3.66
C GLY A 357 -7.92 50.35 -4.40
N ARG A 358 -7.83 49.42 -5.37
CA ARG A 358 -7.13 49.49 -6.67
C ARG A 358 -7.46 48.16 -7.37
N GLY A 359 -8.16 48.06 -8.50
CA GLY A 359 -8.18 48.94 -9.67
C GLY A 359 -7.23 48.34 -10.72
N GLY A 360 -7.75 47.85 -11.84
CA GLY A 360 -6.94 47.55 -13.02
C GLY A 360 -7.35 46.31 -13.82
N PHE A 361 -8.45 46.41 -14.57
CA PHE A 361 -8.68 45.59 -15.77
C PHE A 361 -7.61 45.91 -16.84
N GLY A 362 -7.11 44.88 -17.51
CA GLY A 362 -6.26 44.98 -18.70
C GLY A 362 -6.60 43.86 -19.69
N PRO A 363 -6.50 44.10 -21.01
CA PRO A 363 -7.45 43.56 -21.99
C PRO A 363 -7.06 42.21 -22.61
N SER A 364 -8.10 41.56 -23.10
CA SER A 364 -8.18 40.38 -23.94
C SER A 364 -7.19 40.41 -25.11
N GLY A 365 -6.21 39.50 -25.08
CA GLY A 365 -5.38 39.15 -26.23
C GLY A 365 -6.03 38.01 -27.01
N GLU A 366 -6.31 38.27 -28.29
CA GLU A 366 -6.87 37.36 -29.27
C GLU A 366 -6.05 36.07 -29.40
N ARG A 367 -6.73 34.93 -29.30
CA ARG A 367 -6.18 33.62 -29.68
C ARG A 367 -6.26 33.46 -31.20
N PRO A 368 -5.17 33.07 -31.89
CA PRO A 368 -5.25 32.67 -33.29
C PRO A 368 -6.03 31.35 -33.44
N PRO A 369 -6.74 31.14 -34.57
CA PRO A 369 -7.49 29.92 -34.82
C PRO A 369 -6.57 28.71 -35.08
N PRO A 370 -7.01 27.48 -34.75
CA PRO A 370 -6.23 26.29 -35.00
C PRO A 370 -6.09 25.99 -36.49
N SER A 371 -4.84 25.77 -36.89
CA SER A 371 -4.41 25.29 -38.21
C SER A 371 -5.11 23.97 -38.59
N LYS A 372 -5.67 23.95 -39.80
CA LYS A 372 -6.21 22.77 -40.46
C LYS A 372 -5.06 21.84 -40.86
N PHE A 373 -4.81 20.79 -40.09
CA PHE A 373 -3.99 19.68 -40.57
C PHE A 373 -4.79 18.85 -41.56
N LYS A 374 -4.27 18.80 -42.79
CA LYS A 374 -4.74 17.96 -43.89
C LYS A 374 -4.51 16.49 -43.53
N ASN A 375 -5.54 15.69 -43.81
CA ASN A 375 -5.47 14.23 -43.91
C ASN A 375 -4.32 13.81 -44.83
N GLY A 376 -3.39 13.03 -44.28
CA GLY A 376 -2.34 12.34 -45.02
C GLY A 376 -2.22 10.92 -44.48
N GLU A 377 -2.77 9.99 -45.26
CA GLU A 377 -2.34 8.60 -45.47
C GLU A 377 -1.69 7.86 -44.29
N ARG A 378 -2.47 6.98 -43.67
CA ARG A 378 -1.93 5.85 -42.90
C ARG A 378 -1.39 4.79 -43.88
N PRO A 379 -0.13 4.38 -43.80
CA PRO A 379 0.32 3.15 -44.46
C PRO A 379 -0.31 1.94 -43.76
N ALA A 380 -0.74 0.96 -44.57
CA ALA A 380 -1.31 -0.29 -44.11
C ALA A 380 -0.30 -1.09 -43.25
N PRO A 381 -0.75 -1.80 -42.20
CA PRO A 381 0.14 -2.67 -41.44
C PRO A 381 0.57 -3.87 -42.29
N ALA A 382 1.87 -4.14 -42.28
CA ALA A 382 2.47 -5.31 -42.90
C ALA A 382 1.91 -6.61 -42.30
N VAL A 383 1.48 -7.51 -43.18
CA VAL A 383 1.04 -8.87 -42.86
C VAL A 383 2.25 -9.66 -42.36
N ALA A 384 2.18 -10.16 -41.13
CA ALA A 384 3.16 -11.09 -40.59
C ALA A 384 2.99 -12.48 -41.26
N PRO A 385 4.09 -13.20 -41.57
CA PRO A 385 4.01 -14.57 -42.08
C PRO A 385 3.55 -15.55 -40.99
N PRO A 386 2.90 -16.66 -41.35
CA PRO A 386 2.38 -17.64 -40.41
C PRO A 386 3.51 -18.39 -39.70
N ALA A 387 3.33 -18.59 -38.39
CA ALA A 387 4.20 -19.42 -37.57
C ALA A 387 4.06 -20.90 -37.96
N GLU A 388 5.18 -21.55 -38.26
CA GLU A 388 5.28 -22.99 -38.46
C GLU A 388 5.06 -23.71 -37.13
N ASN A 389 4.15 -24.70 -37.15
CA ASN A 389 3.92 -25.66 -36.07
C ASN A 389 5.05 -26.70 -36.03
N PRO A 390 5.76 -26.88 -34.90
CA PRO A 390 6.55 -28.09 -34.69
C PRO A 390 5.65 -29.16 -34.04
N ALA A 391 5.02 -29.96 -34.89
CA ALA A 391 4.40 -31.23 -34.50
C ALA A 391 5.19 -32.37 -35.17
N ASP A 392 6.32 -32.75 -34.60
CA ASP A 392 6.82 -34.14 -34.69
C ASP A 392 7.96 -34.35 -33.69
N SER A 393 7.71 -35.11 -32.64
CA SER A 393 8.75 -35.80 -31.89
C SER A 393 8.16 -37.11 -31.39
N GLN A 394 8.58 -38.14 -32.10
CA GLN A 394 8.09 -39.49 -32.06
C GLN A 394 8.45 -40.20 -30.75
N LYS A 395 7.53 -41.09 -30.41
CA LYS A 395 7.56 -42.21 -29.46
C LYS A 395 8.96 -42.81 -29.24
N GLY A 396 9.39 -42.86 -27.98
CA GLY A 396 10.37 -43.82 -27.48
C GLY A 396 9.64 -44.99 -26.80
N GLU A 397 9.73 -46.17 -27.40
CA GLU A 397 9.34 -47.48 -26.85
C GLU A 397 10.33 -47.91 -25.75
N PRO A 398 9.89 -48.41 -24.58
CA PRO A 398 10.78 -49.07 -23.63
C PRO A 398 10.94 -50.56 -23.94
N ALA A 399 12.20 -51.02 -23.98
CA ALA A 399 12.60 -52.41 -24.16
C ALA A 399 12.22 -53.31 -22.96
N PRO A 400 11.94 -54.60 -23.17
CA PRO A 400 11.54 -55.53 -22.10
C PRO A 400 12.75 -56.03 -21.29
N LEU A 401 12.54 -56.09 -19.97
CA LEU A 401 13.43 -56.70 -18.98
C LEU A 401 13.59 -58.21 -19.24
N GLN A 402 14.83 -58.69 -19.25
CA GLN A 402 15.14 -60.11 -19.11
C GLN A 402 15.29 -60.47 -17.63
N PRO A 403 14.86 -61.68 -17.21
CA PRO A 403 15.01 -62.16 -15.84
C PRO A 403 16.36 -62.87 -15.63
N GLU A 404 16.98 -62.62 -14.47
CA GLU A 404 17.84 -63.59 -13.77
C GLU A 404 17.26 -63.88 -12.39
#